data_AF-A0A327NPQ8-F1
#
_entry.id   AF-A0A327NPQ8-F1
#
_cell.length_a   1.000
_cell.length_b   1.000
_cell.length_c   1.000
_cell.angle_alpha   90.00
_cell.angle_beta   90.00
_cell.angle_gamma   90.00
#
_symmetry.space_group_name_H-M   'P 1'
#
loop_
_entity.id
_entity.type
_entity.pdbx_description
1 polymer ?
#
loop_
_entity_poly.entity_id
_entity_poly.type
_entity_poly.pdbx_seq_one_letter_code
_entity_poly.pdbx_strand_id
1 'polypeptide(L)'
;MLLSCLFLSASSYSLFAQQAYDVQPGKPAQLNGVDYGFEISNERQIEIGKENFMRYEVSIYATNRSNCTKIIFPKPTFLSGDAPNQLATFDCLNATGKRLTSKSETVVARPFTVPYQQKIKNSEGKEVTTTTNIQAGFMLRNGETVSNSFIAIVPDGERPIMKVRIKDIPDL
;
A
#
# COMPACT_ATOMS: atom_id res chain seq x y z
N MET A 1 0.64 12.90 61.35
CA MET A 1 -0.12 12.77 60.09
C MET A 1 0.86 12.80 58.93
N LEU A 2 1.22 11.61 58.42
CA LEU A 2 1.95 11.45 57.16
C LEU A 2 0.97 11.78 56.02
N LEU A 3 1.33 12.71 55.13
CA LEU A 3 0.65 12.86 53.84
C LEU A 3 1.70 12.69 52.75
N SER A 4 1.81 11.44 52.29
CA SER A 4 2.77 10.97 51.31
C SER A 4 2.42 11.48 49.92
N CYS A 5 3.44 11.99 49.23
CA CYS A 5 3.42 12.41 47.83
C CYS A 5 3.03 11.26 46.90
N LEU A 6 2.16 11.53 45.93
CA LEU A 6 1.98 10.71 44.74
C LEU A 6 1.85 11.64 43.52
N PHE A 7 3.00 12.06 43.00
CA PHE A 7 3.09 12.70 41.69
C PHE A 7 2.95 11.60 40.63
N LEU A 8 1.78 11.51 39.99
CA LEU A 8 1.60 10.72 38.78
C LEU A 8 2.39 11.40 37.64
N SER A 9 3.55 10.84 37.28
CA SER A 9 4.24 11.19 36.05
C SER A 9 3.45 10.63 34.85
N ALA A 10 2.68 11.49 34.20
CA ALA A 10 2.01 11.20 32.93
C ALA A 10 3.06 11.06 31.83
N SER A 11 3.51 9.83 31.59
CA SER A 11 4.33 9.45 30.44
C SER A 11 3.57 9.79 29.16
N SER A 12 3.97 10.88 28.49
CA SER A 12 3.43 11.31 27.22
C SER A 12 3.98 10.40 26.12
N TYR A 13 3.36 9.23 25.92
CA TYR A 13 3.64 8.41 24.76
C TYR A 13 3.18 9.17 23.52
N SER A 14 4.15 9.67 22.75
CA SER A 14 3.88 10.21 21.42
C SER A 14 3.39 9.06 20.54
N LEU A 15 2.08 8.99 20.34
CA LEU A 15 1.49 8.11 19.35
C LEU A 15 1.99 8.57 17.97
N PHE A 16 2.94 7.84 17.38
CA PHE A 16 3.31 8.00 15.98
C PHE A 16 2.10 7.58 15.12
N ALA A 17 1.20 8.52 14.87
CA ALA A 17 0.13 8.34 13.91
C ALA A 17 0.75 8.22 12.50
N GLN A 18 0.40 7.16 11.78
CA GLN A 18 0.80 7.00 10.38
C GLN A 18 0.26 8.19 9.58
N GLN A 19 1.16 8.96 8.96
CA GLN A 19 0.79 10.17 8.23
C GLN A 19 -0.06 9.80 7.01
N ALA A 20 -1.21 10.45 6.90
CA ALA A 20 -2.09 10.36 5.75
C ALA A 20 -2.00 11.67 4.96
N TYR A 21 -1.90 11.57 3.64
CA TYR A 21 -1.78 12.70 2.73
C TYR A 21 -3.05 12.83 1.90
N ASP A 22 -3.54 14.06 1.73
CA ASP A 22 -4.59 14.35 0.77
C ASP A 22 -4.02 14.24 -0.65
N VAL A 23 -4.75 13.58 -1.54
CA VAL A 23 -4.36 13.45 -2.96
C VAL A 23 -5.51 13.89 -3.85
N GLN A 24 -5.18 14.46 -5.00
CA GLN A 24 -6.12 14.87 -6.03
C GLN A 24 -5.68 14.28 -7.38
N PRO A 25 -6.60 14.11 -8.35
CA PRO A 25 -6.22 13.71 -9.70
C PRO A 25 -5.15 14.65 -10.25
N GLY A 26 -4.07 14.09 -10.81
CA GLY A 26 -2.91 14.85 -11.31
C GLY A 26 -2.02 15.51 -10.23
N LYS A 27 -2.31 15.36 -8.93
CA LYS A 27 -1.48 15.87 -7.82
C LYS A 27 -1.16 14.75 -6.83
N PRO A 28 -0.17 13.89 -7.15
CA PRO A 28 0.23 12.80 -6.27
C PRO A 28 0.94 13.33 -5.02
N ALA A 29 0.83 12.58 -3.92
CA ALA A 29 1.70 12.74 -2.77
C ALA A 29 3.06 12.13 -3.09
N GLN A 30 4.15 12.72 -2.61
CA GLN A 30 5.50 12.23 -2.85
C GLN A 30 6.22 11.92 -1.54
N LEU A 31 6.83 10.74 -1.45
CA LEU A 31 7.68 10.33 -0.33
C LEU A 31 8.86 9.49 -0.85
N ASN A 32 10.08 9.80 -0.41
CA ASN A 32 11.33 9.11 -0.80
C ASN A 32 11.50 8.92 -2.32
N GLY A 33 11.04 9.90 -3.11
CA GLY A 33 11.08 9.85 -4.58
C GLY A 33 10.08 8.88 -5.21
N VAL A 34 9.05 8.45 -4.49
CA VAL A 34 7.92 7.67 -5.03
C VAL A 34 6.67 8.56 -5.04
N ASP A 35 6.03 8.64 -6.20
CA ASP A 35 4.77 9.36 -6.39
C ASP A 35 3.59 8.42 -6.15
N TYR A 36 2.68 8.81 -5.28
CA TYR A 36 1.47 8.08 -4.91
C TYR A 36 0.25 8.90 -5.32
N GLY A 37 -0.51 8.41 -6.29
CA GLY A 37 -1.64 9.15 -6.84
C GLY A 37 -2.77 8.25 -7.29
N PHE A 38 -3.79 8.87 -7.85
CA PHE A 38 -4.90 8.16 -8.47
C PHE A 38 -5.41 8.91 -9.69
N GLU A 39 -6.05 8.17 -10.57
CA GLU A 39 -6.75 8.69 -11.75
C GLU A 39 -8.18 8.17 -11.77
N ILE A 40 -9.07 8.93 -12.40
CA ILE A 40 -10.45 8.53 -12.66
C ILE A 40 -10.56 8.19 -14.13
N SER A 41 -10.82 6.92 -14.44
CA SER A 41 -10.91 6.43 -15.82
C SER A 41 -12.34 6.48 -16.36
N ASN A 42 -13.34 6.47 -15.49
CA ASN A 42 -14.75 6.53 -15.88
C ASN A 42 -15.61 7.13 -14.76
N GLU A 43 -16.64 7.88 -15.13
CA GLU A 43 -17.67 8.42 -14.23
C GLU A 43 -19.06 8.21 -14.82
N ARG A 44 -20.02 7.78 -14.00
CA ARG A 44 -21.43 7.69 -14.41
C ARG A 44 -22.36 7.81 -13.22
N GLN A 45 -23.55 8.36 -13.47
CA GLN A 45 -24.63 8.32 -12.50
C GLN A 45 -25.28 6.92 -12.49
N ILE A 46 -25.63 6.45 -11.30
CA ILE A 46 -26.37 5.19 -11.10
C ILE A 46 -27.46 5.38 -10.06
N GLU A 47 -28.55 4.64 -10.21
CA GLU A 47 -29.60 4.57 -9.20
C GLU A 47 -29.40 3.32 -8.32
N ILE A 48 -29.49 3.50 -7.01
CA ILE A 48 -29.42 2.41 -6.03
C ILE A 48 -30.60 2.56 -5.07
N GLY A 49 -31.64 1.75 -5.27
CA GLY A 49 -32.88 1.88 -4.51
C GLY A 49 -33.73 3.01 -5.09
N LYS A 50 -33.84 4.12 -4.37
CA LYS A 50 -34.57 5.34 -4.78
C LYS A 50 -33.69 6.60 -4.74
N GLU A 51 -32.38 6.40 -4.67
CA GLU A 51 -31.38 7.46 -4.52
C GLU A 51 -30.38 7.36 -5.68
N ASN A 52 -29.95 8.52 -6.18
CA ASN A 52 -28.92 8.63 -7.19
C ASN A 52 -27.54 8.71 -6.53
N PHE A 53 -26.55 8.14 -7.21
CA PHE A 53 -25.14 8.14 -6.81
C PHE A 53 -24.25 8.34 -8.03
N MET A 54 -23.04 8.81 -7.78
CA MET A 54 -21.98 8.80 -8.79
C MET A 54 -21.09 7.57 -8.58
N ARG A 55 -20.92 6.78 -9.64
CA ARG A 55 -19.98 5.65 -9.69
C ARG A 55 -18.75 6.05 -10.48
N TYR A 56 -17.61 5.91 -9.84
CA TYR A 56 -16.30 6.16 -10.41
C TYR A 56 -15.50 4.87 -10.52
N GLU A 57 -14.78 4.72 -11.63
CA GLU A 57 -13.70 3.75 -11.76
C GLU A 57 -12.39 4.46 -11.46
N VAL A 58 -11.73 4.05 -10.39
CA VAL A 58 -10.56 4.73 -9.83
C VAL A 58 -9.36 3.80 -9.95
N SER A 59 -8.27 4.32 -10.54
CA SER A 59 -6.99 3.63 -10.62
C SER A 59 -5.98 4.32 -9.71
N ILE A 60 -5.56 3.64 -8.66
CA ILE A 60 -4.51 4.10 -7.73
C ILE A 60 -3.16 3.59 -8.20
N TYR A 61 -2.10 4.36 -7.94
CA TYR A 61 -0.75 4.01 -8.38
C TYR A 61 0.34 4.45 -7.42
N ALA A 62 1.47 3.76 -7.50
CA ALA A 62 2.76 4.17 -6.97
C ALA A 62 3.80 4.13 -8.11
N THR A 63 4.48 5.26 -8.37
CA THR A 63 5.51 5.38 -9.41
C THR A 63 6.84 5.77 -8.80
N ASN A 64 7.86 4.94 -8.97
CA ASN A 64 9.19 5.24 -8.44
C ASN A 64 9.96 6.17 -9.37
N ARG A 65 10.26 7.38 -8.88
CA ARG A 65 11.06 8.42 -9.54
C ARG A 65 12.34 8.75 -8.75
N SER A 66 12.76 7.87 -7.85
CA SER A 66 13.87 8.11 -6.93
C SER A 66 15.26 7.92 -7.56
N ASN A 67 15.34 7.53 -8.84
CA ASN A 67 16.58 7.10 -9.53
C ASN A 67 17.21 5.82 -8.99
N CYS A 68 16.66 5.22 -7.92
CA CYS A 68 17.11 3.98 -7.33
C CYS A 68 15.98 2.93 -7.35
N THR A 69 16.35 1.65 -7.30
CA THR A 69 15.37 0.58 -7.09
C THR A 69 15.03 0.47 -5.61
N LYS A 70 13.74 0.49 -5.27
CA LYS A 70 13.30 0.25 -3.88
C LYS A 70 13.18 -1.25 -3.65
N ILE A 71 13.81 -1.77 -2.60
CA ILE A 71 13.77 -3.19 -2.23
C ILE A 71 13.05 -3.33 -0.89
N ILE A 72 12.09 -4.25 -0.83
CA ILE A 72 11.27 -4.51 0.34
C ILE A 72 11.46 -5.97 0.73
N PHE A 73 12.14 -6.19 1.85
CA PHE A 73 12.33 -7.53 2.37
C PHE A 73 11.09 -8.01 3.13
N PRO A 74 10.71 -9.29 2.98
CA PRO A 74 9.60 -9.85 3.72
C PRO A 74 9.94 -9.83 5.22
N LYS A 75 9.10 -9.16 6.02
CA LYS A 75 9.19 -9.17 7.48
C LYS A 75 8.23 -10.23 8.04
N PRO A 76 8.60 -10.95 9.11
CA PRO A 76 7.69 -11.89 9.75
C PRO A 76 6.45 -11.13 10.28
N THR A 77 5.28 -11.46 9.74
CA THR A 77 3.99 -10.77 9.96
C THR A 77 3.32 -11.08 11.30
N PHE A 78 4.07 -11.51 12.32
CA PHE A 78 3.50 -12.04 13.57
C PHE A 78 2.62 -11.03 14.35
N LEU A 79 2.71 -9.74 14.04
CA LEU A 79 1.96 -8.66 14.71
C LEU A 79 1.38 -7.58 13.79
N SER A 80 1.55 -7.69 12.47
CA SER A 80 1.08 -6.66 11.52
C SER A 80 0.12 -7.29 10.51
N GLY A 81 -1.14 -6.82 10.49
CA GLY A 81 -2.17 -7.28 9.55
C GLY A 81 -1.97 -6.83 8.10
N ASP A 82 -0.92 -6.04 7.84
CA ASP A 82 -0.60 -5.52 6.51
C ASP A 82 0.20 -6.52 5.69
N ALA A 83 -0.03 -6.51 4.38
CA ALA A 83 0.77 -7.30 3.46
C ALA A 83 2.25 -6.84 3.49
N PRO A 84 3.22 -7.77 3.47
CA PRO A 84 4.65 -7.42 3.53
C PRO A 84 5.13 -6.60 2.34
N ASN A 85 4.37 -6.62 1.23
CA ASN A 85 4.64 -5.91 -0.01
C ASN A 85 3.79 -4.64 -0.21
N GLN A 86 2.99 -4.24 0.78
CA GLN A 86 2.17 -3.04 0.69
C GLN A 86 3.04 -1.78 0.57
N LEU A 87 2.75 -0.95 -0.43
CA LEU A 87 3.42 0.34 -0.65
C LEU A 87 2.60 1.48 -0.04
N ALA A 88 1.29 1.46 -0.28
CA ALA A 88 0.37 2.45 0.24
C ALA A 88 -1.06 1.92 0.27
N THR A 89 -1.88 2.50 1.14
CA THR A 89 -3.33 2.32 1.16
C THR A 89 -3.98 3.63 0.79
N PHE A 90 -4.93 3.57 -0.15
CA PHE A 90 -5.74 4.70 -0.56
C PHE A 90 -7.14 4.53 0.01
N ASP A 91 -7.67 5.55 0.66
CA ASP A 91 -9.03 5.58 1.17
C ASP A 91 -9.85 6.66 0.47
N CYS A 92 -11.03 6.29 0.02
CA CYS A 92 -12.05 7.21 -0.46
C CYS A 92 -12.97 7.57 0.71
N LEU A 93 -12.82 8.78 1.25
CA LEU A 93 -13.49 9.22 2.48
C LEU A 93 -15.01 9.34 2.33
N ASN A 94 -15.48 9.76 1.15
CA ASN A 94 -16.89 9.87 0.83
C ASN A 94 -17.45 8.64 0.09
N ALA A 95 -16.69 7.55 0.01
CA ALA A 95 -17.25 6.29 -0.49
C ALA A 95 -18.32 5.76 0.46
N THR A 96 -19.50 5.52 -0.10
CA THR A 96 -20.67 5.03 0.63
C THR A 96 -20.52 3.55 1.03
N GLY A 97 -19.83 2.76 0.22
CA GLY A 97 -19.73 1.30 0.38
C GLY A 97 -20.97 0.54 -0.11
N LYS A 98 -21.89 1.21 -0.81
CA LYS A 98 -23.06 0.55 -1.41
C LYS A 98 -22.62 -0.48 -2.46
N ARG A 99 -23.40 -1.54 -2.66
CA ARG A 99 -23.09 -2.65 -3.60
C ARG A 99 -21.73 -3.32 -3.36
N LEU A 100 -21.32 -3.44 -2.09
CA LEU A 100 -20.05 -4.08 -1.70
C LEU A 100 -18.81 -3.42 -2.35
N THR A 101 -18.88 -2.15 -2.73
CA THR A 101 -17.73 -1.44 -3.28
C THR A 101 -16.75 -1.06 -2.18
N SER A 102 -15.46 -1.27 -2.42
CA SER A 102 -14.38 -0.93 -1.49
C SER A 102 -14.36 0.58 -1.18
N LYS A 103 -14.15 0.92 0.09
CA LYS A 103 -13.81 2.30 0.51
C LYS A 103 -12.31 2.56 0.51
N SER A 104 -11.53 1.49 0.53
CA SER A 104 -10.08 1.54 0.59
C SER A 104 -9.50 0.47 -0.31
N GLU A 105 -8.38 0.76 -0.94
CA GLU A 105 -7.67 -0.17 -1.81
C GLU A 105 -6.15 0.02 -1.64
N THR A 106 -5.38 -1.04 -1.91
CA THR A 106 -3.92 -1.01 -1.68
C THR A 106 -3.14 -1.14 -2.98
N VAL A 107 -1.98 -0.48 -3.02
CA VAL A 107 -0.97 -0.73 -4.05
C VAL A 107 0.16 -1.54 -3.41
N VAL A 108 0.57 -2.60 -4.09
CA VAL A 108 1.59 -3.53 -3.61
C VAL A 108 2.74 -3.65 -4.60
N ALA A 109 3.95 -3.87 -4.07
CA ALA A 109 5.15 -4.12 -4.86
C ALA A 109 5.15 -5.53 -5.44
N ARG A 110 5.85 -5.68 -6.57
CA ARG A 110 5.99 -6.96 -7.26
C ARG A 110 7.10 -7.81 -6.63
N PRO A 111 6.93 -9.13 -6.54
CA PRO A 111 7.97 -10.01 -6.03
C PRO A 111 9.17 -10.05 -6.99
N PHE A 112 10.36 -10.30 -6.45
CA PHE A 112 11.55 -10.62 -7.25
C PHE A 112 12.23 -11.90 -6.75
N THR A 113 12.82 -12.61 -7.70
CA THR A 113 13.49 -13.90 -7.47
C THR A 113 14.98 -13.79 -7.76
N VAL A 114 15.79 -14.50 -6.97
CA VAL A 114 17.23 -14.59 -7.15
C VAL A 114 17.59 -16.06 -7.44
N PRO A 115 18.45 -16.32 -8.45
CA PRO A 115 18.93 -17.67 -8.71
C PRO A 115 19.88 -18.11 -7.58
N TYR A 116 19.55 -19.20 -6.91
CA TYR A 116 20.37 -19.81 -5.87
C TYR A 116 20.92 -21.15 -6.37
N GLN A 117 22.25 -21.29 -6.35
CA GLN A 117 22.92 -22.52 -6.72
C GLN A 117 23.14 -23.38 -5.48
N GLN A 118 22.59 -24.59 -5.51
CA GLN A 118 22.77 -25.59 -4.45
C GLN A 118 23.37 -26.87 -5.02
N LYS A 119 24.27 -27.47 -4.24
CA LYS A 119 24.78 -28.82 -4.53
C LYS A 119 23.82 -29.82 -3.90
N ILE A 120 23.14 -30.59 -4.73
CA ILE A 120 22.26 -31.68 -4.31
C ILE A 120 22.88 -33.01 -4.75
N LYS A 121 22.78 -34.04 -3.90
CA LYS A 121 23.14 -35.40 -4.30
C LYS A 121 21.99 -35.98 -5.13
N ASN A 122 22.28 -36.44 -6.34
CA ASN A 122 21.30 -37.17 -7.14
C ASN A 122 21.05 -38.57 -6.54
N SER A 123 20.09 -39.31 -7.09
CA SER A 123 19.77 -40.70 -6.69
C SER A 123 20.95 -41.68 -6.82
N GLU A 124 22.01 -41.28 -7.53
CA GLU A 124 23.24 -42.06 -7.75
C GLU A 124 24.38 -41.62 -6.80
N GLY A 125 24.11 -40.71 -5.85
CA GLY A 125 25.09 -40.22 -4.87
C GLY A 125 26.10 -39.19 -5.41
N LYS A 126 25.98 -38.78 -6.68
CA LYS A 126 26.82 -37.77 -7.32
C LYS A 126 26.33 -36.36 -6.96
N GLU A 127 27.26 -35.47 -6.62
CA GLU A 127 26.94 -34.06 -6.42
C GLU A 127 26.61 -33.39 -7.76
N VAL A 128 25.39 -32.88 -7.87
CA VAL A 128 24.91 -32.10 -9.01
C VAL A 128 24.61 -30.69 -8.52
N THR A 129 25.09 -29.68 -9.25
CA THR A 129 24.77 -28.28 -8.98
C THR A 129 23.44 -27.96 -9.65
N THR A 130 22.44 -27.60 -8.85
CA THR A 130 21.10 -27.22 -9.31
C THR A 130 20.84 -25.76 -8.99
N THR A 131 20.32 -25.02 -9.96
CA THR A 131 19.89 -23.63 -9.77
C THR A 131 18.41 -23.60 -9.47
N THR A 132 18.02 -23.03 -8.32
CA THR A 132 16.64 -22.84 -7.91
C THR A 132 16.37 -21.34 -7.79
N ASN A 133 15.27 -20.85 -8.36
CA ASN A 133 14.86 -19.46 -8.18
C ASN A 133 14.11 -19.32 -6.84
N ILE A 134 14.66 -18.52 -5.93
CA ILE A 134 14.06 -18.24 -4.62
C ILE A 134 13.51 -16.82 -4.62
N GLN A 135 12.29 -16.61 -4.13
CA GLN A 135 11.74 -15.28 -3.93
C GLN A 135 12.51 -14.59 -2.78
N ALA A 136 13.27 -13.55 -3.11
CA ALA A 136 14.10 -12.83 -2.16
C ALA A 136 13.35 -11.66 -1.49
N GLY A 137 12.29 -11.15 -2.12
CA GLY A 137 11.43 -10.13 -1.56
C GLY A 137 10.57 -9.48 -2.62
N PHE A 138 10.31 -8.19 -2.44
CA PHE A 138 9.56 -7.35 -3.36
C PHE A 138 10.40 -6.15 -3.77
N MET A 139 10.13 -5.62 -4.96
CA MET A 139 10.84 -4.46 -5.46
C MET A 139 9.93 -3.54 -6.26
N LEU A 140 10.34 -2.27 -6.32
CA LEU A 140 9.79 -1.27 -7.22
C LEU A 140 10.96 -0.62 -7.95
N ARG A 141 11.14 -0.96 -9.24
CA ARG A 141 12.28 -0.47 -10.04
C ARG A 141 12.17 1.02 -10.29
N ASN A 142 13.30 1.66 -10.57
CA ASN A 142 13.29 3.05 -11.03
C ASN A 142 12.46 3.18 -12.32
N GLY A 143 11.53 4.13 -12.37
CA GLY A 143 10.58 4.33 -13.46
C GLY A 143 9.40 3.35 -13.50
N GLU A 144 9.35 2.36 -12.60
CA GLU A 144 8.23 1.42 -12.54
C GLU A 144 7.01 2.05 -11.87
N THR A 145 5.86 1.85 -12.50
CA THR A 145 4.54 2.14 -11.92
C THR A 145 3.85 0.82 -11.60
N VAL A 146 3.40 0.68 -10.36
CA VAL A 146 2.47 -0.37 -9.95
C VAL A 146 1.12 0.28 -9.64
N SER A 147 0.04 -0.37 -10.05
CA SER A 147 -1.30 0.18 -9.95
C SER A 147 -2.32 -0.87 -9.57
N ASN A 148 -3.43 -0.42 -9.01
CA ASN A 148 -4.60 -1.23 -8.73
C ASN A 148 -5.85 -0.39 -9.02
N SER A 149 -6.98 -1.03 -9.31
CA SER A 149 -8.22 -0.34 -9.66
C SER A 149 -9.36 -0.80 -8.75
N PHE A 150 -10.23 0.13 -8.38
CA PHE A 150 -11.44 -0.18 -7.63
C PHE A 150 -12.59 0.74 -8.05
N ILE A 151 -13.80 0.39 -7.62
CA ILE A 151 -15.00 1.17 -7.87
C ILE A 151 -15.29 2.00 -6.62
N ALA A 152 -15.42 3.31 -6.78
CA ALA A 152 -15.90 4.20 -5.72
C ALA A 152 -17.34 4.65 -6.04
N ILE A 153 -18.26 4.48 -5.09
CA ILE A 153 -19.62 5.02 -5.17
C ILE A 153 -19.77 6.10 -4.12
N VAL A 154 -20.00 7.33 -4.56
CA VAL A 154 -20.11 8.52 -3.71
C VAL A 154 -21.49 9.18 -3.91
N PRO A 155 -21.91 10.08 -3.01
CA PRO A 155 -23.17 10.81 -3.16
C PRO A 155 -23.29 11.52 -4.51
N ASP A 156 -24.54 11.75 -4.95
CA ASP A 156 -24.81 12.44 -6.21
C ASP A 156 -24.18 13.84 -6.22
N GLY A 157 -23.57 14.22 -7.35
CA GLY A 157 -22.85 15.49 -7.48
C GLY A 157 -21.48 15.58 -6.77
N GLU A 158 -21.06 14.56 -6.01
CA GLU A 158 -19.73 14.54 -5.39
C GLU A 158 -18.68 13.81 -6.25
N ARG A 159 -17.40 14.14 -6.01
CA ARG A 159 -16.22 13.43 -6.56
C ARG A 159 -15.50 12.64 -5.45
N PRO A 160 -14.75 11.58 -5.78
CA PRO A 160 -13.98 10.83 -4.80
C PRO A 160 -12.99 11.72 -4.03
N ILE A 161 -13.09 11.73 -2.70
CA ILE A 161 -12.15 12.43 -1.81
C ILE A 161 -11.15 11.40 -1.31
N MET A 162 -9.93 11.47 -1.80
CA MET A 162 -8.92 10.43 -1.59
C MET A 162 -7.85 10.86 -0.58
N LYS A 163 -7.54 9.97 0.35
CA LYS A 163 -6.36 10.04 1.22
C LYS A 163 -5.45 8.86 0.96
N VAL A 164 -4.14 9.06 1.08
CA VAL A 164 -3.14 7.99 0.99
C VAL A 164 -2.37 7.86 2.29
N ARG A 165 -2.33 6.64 2.83
CA ARG A 165 -1.40 6.24 3.90
C ARG A 165 -0.23 5.51 3.28
N ILE A 166 0.93 6.13 3.32
CA ILE A 166 2.15 5.57 2.74
C ILE A 166 2.82 4.67 3.78
N LYS A 167 3.29 3.50 3.36
CA LYS A 167 4.16 2.64 4.16
C LYS A 167 5.59 3.02 3.83
N ASP A 168 6.33 3.47 4.85
CA ASP A 168 7.71 3.90 4.64
C ASP A 168 8.56 2.76 4.08
N ILE A 169 9.34 3.08 3.05
CA ILE A 169 10.24 2.15 2.38
C ILE A 169 11.65 2.69 2.64
N PRO A 170 12.46 1.97 3.43
CA PRO A 170 13.80 2.44 3.73
C PRO A 170 14.65 2.48 2.45
N ASP A 171 15.42 3.55 2.32
CA ASP A 171 16.49 3.63 1.32
C ASP A 171 17.66 2.78 1.83
N LEU A 172 18.12 1.86 0.97
CA LEU A 172 19.28 1.00 1.22
C LEU A 172 20.51 1.57 0.54
#